data_AF-A0A842NEP4-F1
#
_entry.id   AF-A0A842NEP4-F1
#
_cell.length_a   1.000
_cell.length_b   1.000
_cell.length_c   1.000
_cell.angle_alpha   90.00
_cell.angle_beta   90.00
_cell.angle_gamma   90.00
#
_symmetry.space_group_name_H-M   'P 1'
#
loop_
_entity.id
_entity.type
_entity.pdbx_description
1 polymer ?
#
loop_
_entity_poly.entity_id
_entity_poly.type
_entity_poly.pdbx_seq_one_letter_code
_entity_poly.pdbx_strand_id
1 'polypeptide(L)'
;MASPVDVNELFLKCMTESVTEKLTARTVAAYITSPFEIYCNNFVSEAEQDEITEYQKLLFQRGNDHENQTVHAKFPNLVTIPFERPEDGFKLIIDSMVSGTDTLHGAPIYYLPEGIFGVADILEKSNTESSIFGDGNVEDFCHNKTMIILFK
;
A
#
# COMPACT_ATOMS: atom_id res chain seq x y z
N MET A 1 -14.36 14.69 23.00
CA MET A 1 -13.72 15.16 21.75
C MET A 1 -12.34 14.54 21.74
N ALA A 2 -12.06 13.66 20.78
CA ALA A 2 -10.71 13.12 20.61
C ALA A 2 -9.75 14.27 20.29
N SER A 3 -8.51 14.18 20.78
CA SER A 3 -7.47 15.13 20.38
C SER A 3 -7.26 15.06 18.87
N PRO A 4 -7.05 16.19 18.18
CA PRO A 4 -6.75 16.17 16.75
C PRO A 4 -5.49 15.32 16.49
N VAL A 5 -5.55 14.46 15.47
CA VAL A 5 -4.42 13.63 15.04
C VAL A 5 -3.32 14.54 14.51
N ASP A 6 -2.12 14.47 15.09
CA ASP A 6 -0.94 15.14 14.54
C ASP A 6 -0.35 14.28 13.41
N VAL A 7 -0.56 14.73 12.17
CA VAL A 7 -0.11 14.03 10.97
C VAL A 7 1.41 13.86 10.94
N ASN A 8 2.18 14.84 11.43
CA ASN A 8 3.63 14.74 11.42
C ASN A 8 4.12 13.72 12.45
N GLU A 9 3.50 13.70 13.63
CA GLU A 9 3.81 12.71 14.65
C GLU A 9 3.49 11.29 14.15
N LEU A 10 2.32 11.10 13.53
CA LEU A 10 1.89 9.82 12.98
C LEU A 10 2.80 9.36 11.84
N PHE A 11 3.14 10.26 10.90
CA PHE A 11 4.09 9.98 9.83
C PHE A 11 5.44 9.52 10.38
N LEU A 12 6.00 10.24 11.35
CA LEU A 12 7.27 9.86 11.98
C LEU A 12 7.18 8.50 12.68
N LYS A 13 6.08 8.23 13.39
CA LYS A 13 5.82 6.93 14.02
C LYS A 13 5.83 5.79 12.98
N CYS A 14 5.14 5.97 11.86
CA CYS A 14 5.08 4.99 10.78
C CYS A 14 6.42 4.82 10.03
N MET A 15 7.22 5.87 9.93
CA MET A 15 8.49 5.86 9.21
C MET A 15 9.70 5.50 10.08
N THR A 16 9.49 5.23 11.37
CA THR A 16 10.57 4.80 12.27
C THR A 16 10.99 3.38 11.88
N GLU A 17 12.17 3.25 11.27
CA GLU A 17 12.70 1.95 10.87
C GLU A 17 12.97 1.06 12.08
N SER A 18 12.58 -0.22 11.97
CA SER A 18 13.03 -1.25 12.89
C SER A 18 14.23 -2.01 12.32
N VAL A 19 14.79 -2.91 13.11
CA VAL A 19 15.80 -3.89 12.67
C VAL A 19 15.19 -5.08 11.92
N THR A 20 13.86 -5.14 11.74
CA THR A 20 13.21 -6.23 11.01
C THR A 20 13.28 -6.02 9.50
N GLU A 21 13.43 -7.12 8.77
CA GLU A 21 13.39 -7.12 7.31
C GLU A 21 12.08 -6.52 6.78
N LYS A 22 12.16 -5.74 5.70
CA LYS A 22 10.98 -5.10 5.12
C LYS A 22 10.15 -6.14 4.34
N LEU A 23 8.85 -6.18 4.60
CA LEU A 23 7.91 -7.13 4.01
C LEU A 23 6.82 -6.40 3.23
N THR A 24 6.52 -6.92 2.04
CA THR A 24 5.37 -6.52 1.23
C THR A 24 4.42 -7.72 1.09
N ALA A 25 3.15 -7.47 0.74
CA ALA A 25 2.22 -8.55 0.39
C ALA A 25 2.77 -9.43 -0.76
N ARG A 26 3.50 -8.83 -1.70
CA ARG A 26 4.20 -9.53 -2.78
C ARG A 26 5.30 -10.44 -2.26
N THR A 27 6.08 -10.00 -1.27
CA THR A 27 7.11 -10.83 -0.61
C THR A 27 6.47 -12.07 0.02
N VAL A 28 5.34 -11.91 0.71
CA VAL A 28 4.62 -13.04 1.33
C VAL A 28 4.05 -14.00 0.27
N ALA A 29 3.45 -13.47 -0.80
CA ALA A 29 2.93 -14.28 -1.89
C ALA A 29 4.03 -15.08 -2.62
N ALA A 30 5.18 -14.44 -2.85
CA ALA A 30 6.37 -15.08 -3.42
C ALA A 30 6.90 -16.18 -2.50
N TYR A 31 6.97 -15.93 -1.18
CA TYR A 31 7.42 -16.94 -0.20
C TYR A 31 6.64 -18.24 -0.31
N ILE A 32 5.30 -18.15 -0.42
CA ILE A 32 4.42 -19.32 -0.47
C ILE A 32 4.60 -20.09 -1.79
N THR A 33 4.87 -19.37 -2.88
CA THR A 33 4.93 -19.96 -4.23
C THR A 33 6.33 -20.53 -4.52
N SER A 34 7.36 -19.76 -4.20
CA SER A 34 8.77 -20.10 -4.41
C SER A 34 9.64 -19.31 -3.43
N PRO A 35 10.04 -19.92 -2.29
CA PRO A 35 10.97 -19.27 -1.36
C PRO A 35 12.31 -18.86 -2.01
N PHE A 36 12.69 -19.51 -3.12
CA PHE A 36 13.89 -19.19 -3.87
C PHE A 36 13.82 -17.81 -4.54
N GLU A 37 12.64 -17.35 -4.95
CA GLU A 37 12.46 -16.01 -5.54
C GLU A 37 12.86 -14.91 -4.57
N ILE A 38 12.63 -15.09 -3.27
CA ILE A 38 13.04 -14.11 -2.25
C ILE A 38 14.56 -14.00 -2.17
N TYR A 39 15.25 -15.13 -2.28
CA TYR A 39 16.71 -15.11 -2.31
C TYR A 39 17.21 -14.36 -3.56
N CYS A 40 16.65 -14.66 -4.73
CA CYS A 40 17.02 -13.97 -5.97
C CYS A 40 16.76 -12.46 -5.89
N ASN A 41 15.58 -12.05 -5.42
CA ASN A 41 15.20 -10.64 -5.34
C ASN A 41 16.07 -9.82 -4.37
N ASN A 42 16.58 -10.44 -3.31
CA ASN A 42 17.31 -9.73 -2.25
C ASN A 42 18.84 -9.82 -2.38
N PHE A 43 19.37 -10.89 -3.00
CA PHE A 43 20.80 -11.18 -2.97
C PHE A 43 21.45 -11.36 -4.35
N VAL A 44 20.66 -11.56 -5.41
CA VAL A 44 21.19 -11.73 -6.77
C VAL A 44 21.16 -10.39 -7.50
N SER A 45 22.24 -10.06 -8.19
CA SER A 45 22.36 -8.80 -8.93
C SER A 45 21.35 -8.76 -10.09
N GLU A 46 20.85 -7.57 -10.43
CA GLU A 46 19.88 -7.41 -11.54
C GLU A 46 20.39 -7.99 -12.86
N ALA A 47 21.71 -7.96 -13.10
CA ALA A 47 22.33 -8.50 -14.31
C ALA A 47 22.30 -10.04 -14.41
N GLU A 48 22.09 -10.73 -13.29
CA GLU A 48 21.97 -12.19 -13.21
C GLU A 48 20.51 -12.66 -13.16
N GLN A 49 19.56 -11.72 -13.08
CA GLN A 49 18.13 -12.02 -13.12
C GLN A 49 17.64 -12.18 -14.57
N ASP A 50 16.61 -13.01 -14.76
CA ASP A 50 15.99 -13.17 -16.08
C ASP A 50 15.36 -11.84 -16.54
N GLU A 51 15.62 -11.44 -17.78
CA GLU A 51 15.01 -10.24 -18.35
C GLU A 51 13.49 -10.39 -18.48
N ILE A 52 12.77 -9.29 -18.21
CA ILE A 52 11.32 -9.24 -18.44
C ILE A 52 11.05 -9.29 -19.95
N THR A 53 10.40 -10.36 -20.38
CA THR A 53 10.02 -10.56 -21.79
C THR A 53 8.96 -9.56 -22.26
N GLU A 54 8.89 -9.28 -23.56
CA GLU A 54 7.86 -8.43 -24.15
C GLU A 54 6.43 -8.93 -23.88
N TYR A 55 6.25 -10.26 -23.82
CA TYR A 55 4.98 -10.86 -23.44
C TYR A 55 4.58 -10.49 -22.00
N GLN A 56 5.52 -10.59 -21.05
CA GLN A 56 5.27 -10.21 -19.66
C GLN A 56 4.97 -8.72 -19.52
N LYS A 57 5.69 -7.83 -20.24
CA LYS A 57 5.38 -6.40 -20.27
C LYS A 57 3.94 -6.13 -20.74
N LEU A 58 3.53 -6.75 -21.84
CA LEU A 58 2.17 -6.62 -22.36
C LEU A 58 1.13 -7.18 -21.38
N LEU A 59 1.43 -8.29 -20.71
CA LEU A 59 0.56 -8.88 -19.71
C LEU A 59 0.37 -7.95 -18.51
N PHE A 60 1.44 -7.34 -17.99
CA PHE A 60 1.39 -6.36 -16.92
C PHE A 60 0.59 -5.12 -17.33
N GLN A 61 0.84 -4.59 -18.53
CA GLN A 61 0.09 -3.45 -19.05
C GLN A 61 -1.42 -3.74 -19.10
N ARG A 62 -1.82 -4.90 -19.63
CA ARG A 62 -3.23 -5.31 -19.66
C ARG A 62 -3.83 -5.48 -18.27
N GLY A 63 -3.05 -5.99 -17.33
CA GLY A 63 -3.45 -6.08 -15.92
C GLY A 63 -3.79 -4.71 -15.36
N ASN A 64 -2.87 -3.75 -15.50
CA ASN A 64 -3.03 -2.38 -15.03
C ASN A 64 -4.24 -1.68 -15.70
N ASP A 65 -4.41 -1.86 -17.01
CA ASP A 65 -5.54 -1.29 -17.74
C ASP A 65 -6.88 -1.86 -17.24
N HIS A 66 -6.94 -3.17 -17.00
CA HIS A 66 -8.14 -3.84 -16.50
C HIS A 66 -8.48 -3.43 -15.06
N GLU A 67 -7.46 -3.33 -14.20
CA GLU A 67 -7.62 -2.87 -12.82
C GLU A 67 -8.16 -1.44 -12.80
N ASN A 68 -7.53 -0.51 -13.53
CA ASN A 68 -7.98 0.87 -13.63
C ASN A 68 -9.45 0.99 -14.05
N GLN A 69 -9.85 0.24 -15.09
CA GLN A 69 -11.24 0.20 -15.55
C GLN A 69 -12.19 -0.32 -14.46
N THR A 70 -11.82 -1.41 -13.81
CA THR A 70 -12.65 -2.08 -12.79
C THR A 70 -12.80 -1.21 -11.54
N VAL A 71 -11.71 -0.59 -11.11
CA VAL A 71 -11.66 0.33 -9.97
C VAL A 71 -12.56 1.53 -10.20
N HIS A 72 -12.42 2.22 -11.35
CA HIS A 72 -13.21 3.42 -11.65
C HIS A 72 -14.71 3.10 -11.79
N ALA A 73 -15.05 1.89 -12.25
CA ALA A 73 -16.43 1.45 -12.34
C ALA A 73 -17.05 1.15 -10.96
N LYS A 74 -16.28 0.60 -10.00
CA LYS A 74 -16.75 0.23 -8.66
C LYS A 74 -16.73 1.39 -7.67
N PHE A 75 -15.74 2.27 -7.77
CA PHE A 75 -15.49 3.36 -6.83
C PHE A 75 -15.54 4.72 -7.56
N PRO A 76 -16.73 5.22 -7.95
CA PRO A 76 -16.85 6.42 -8.78
C PRO A 76 -16.35 7.71 -8.12
N ASN A 77 -16.24 7.71 -6.77
CA ASN A 77 -15.75 8.84 -5.99
C ASN A 77 -14.31 8.67 -5.51
N LEU A 78 -13.54 7.73 -6.11
CA LEU A 78 -12.15 7.50 -5.72
C LEU A 78 -11.32 8.78 -5.89
N VAL A 79 -10.38 8.98 -4.98
CA VAL A 79 -9.39 10.04 -5.04
C VAL A 79 -8.02 9.44 -5.28
N THR A 80 -7.34 9.89 -6.33
CA THR A 80 -5.91 9.60 -6.57
C THR A 80 -5.10 10.84 -6.28
N ILE A 81 -4.14 10.73 -5.35
CA ILE A 81 -3.27 11.84 -4.98
C ILE A 81 -1.95 11.67 -5.74
N PRO A 82 -1.56 12.62 -6.61
CA PRO A 82 -0.28 12.55 -7.30
C PRO A 82 0.87 12.89 -6.35
N PHE A 83 1.98 12.16 -6.48
CA PHE A 83 3.22 12.39 -5.74
C PHE A 83 4.42 11.94 -6.59
N GLU A 84 5.59 12.54 -6.36
CA GLU A 84 6.84 12.12 -7.02
C GLU A 84 7.53 10.99 -6.27
N ARG A 85 7.56 11.09 -4.94
CA ARG A 85 8.18 10.11 -4.06
C ARG A 85 7.11 9.42 -3.20
N PRO A 86 7.15 8.09 -3.07
CA PRO A 86 6.21 7.36 -2.22
C PRO A 86 6.14 7.85 -0.77
N GLU A 87 7.24 8.32 -0.18
CA GLU A 87 7.24 8.84 1.19
C GLU A 87 6.45 10.16 1.31
N ASP A 88 6.60 11.05 0.32
CA ASP A 88 5.83 12.30 0.26
C ASP A 88 4.35 12.00 -0.01
N GLY A 89 4.08 11.02 -0.88
CA GLY A 89 2.75 10.48 -1.12
C GLY A 89 2.09 9.94 0.14
N PHE A 90 2.82 9.16 0.95
CA PHE A 90 2.28 8.60 2.18
C PHE A 90 1.85 9.69 3.17
N LYS A 91 2.62 10.78 3.28
CA LYS A 91 2.22 11.92 4.10
C LYS A 91 0.90 12.54 3.64
N LEU A 92 0.75 12.75 2.33
CA LEU A 92 -0.49 13.28 1.74
C LEU A 92 -1.67 12.32 1.94
N ILE A 93 -1.42 11.01 1.88
CA ILE A 93 -2.42 9.98 2.17
C ILE A 93 -2.89 10.10 3.63
N ILE A 94 -1.99 10.23 4.61
CA ILE A 94 -2.37 10.44 6.02
C ILE A 94 -3.20 11.72 6.17
N ASP A 95 -2.76 12.84 5.57
CA ASP A 95 -3.53 14.10 5.60
C ASP A 95 -4.96 13.90 5.07
N SER A 96 -5.10 13.13 3.97
CA SER A 96 -6.39 12.81 3.35
C SER A 96 -7.27 11.93 4.23
N MET A 97 -6.69 10.92 4.90
CA MET A 97 -7.37 10.05 5.86
C MET A 97 -7.89 10.85 7.05
N VAL A 98 -7.03 11.69 7.66
CA VAL A 98 -7.40 12.55 8.81
C VAL A 98 -8.48 13.56 8.42
N SER A 99 -8.47 14.03 7.17
CA SER A 99 -9.52 14.89 6.60
C SER A 99 -10.83 14.14 6.29
N GLY A 100 -10.85 12.81 6.42
CA GLY A 100 -12.04 11.97 6.28
C GLY A 100 -12.36 11.58 4.84
N THR A 101 -11.37 11.46 3.96
CA THR A 101 -11.56 11.00 2.57
C THR A 101 -12.10 9.56 2.55
N ASP A 102 -13.19 9.33 1.81
CA ASP A 102 -13.89 8.05 1.83
C ASP A 102 -13.18 6.94 1.05
N THR A 103 -12.54 7.24 -0.07
CA THR A 103 -11.86 6.22 -0.89
C THR A 103 -10.65 6.81 -1.61
N LEU A 104 -9.50 6.20 -1.38
CA LEU A 104 -8.22 6.53 -1.99
C LEU A 104 -7.78 5.39 -2.91
N HIS A 105 -7.09 5.73 -3.99
CA HIS A 105 -6.56 4.77 -4.96
C HIS A 105 -5.06 4.93 -5.15
N GLY A 106 -4.33 3.82 -5.23
CA GLY A 106 -2.87 3.81 -5.42
C GLY A 106 -2.13 4.45 -4.25
N ALA A 107 -2.57 4.17 -3.03
CA ALA A 107 -2.09 4.83 -1.82
C ALA A 107 -0.82 4.17 -1.29
N PRO A 108 0.35 4.83 -1.31
CA PRO A 108 1.52 4.31 -0.62
C PRO A 108 1.26 4.27 0.89
N ILE A 109 1.61 3.15 1.52
CA ILE A 109 1.36 2.88 2.94
C ILE A 109 2.63 2.36 3.59
N TYR A 110 2.92 2.87 4.79
CA TYR A 110 4.11 2.51 5.56
C TYR A 110 3.77 2.25 7.01
N TYR A 111 4.40 1.21 7.55
CA TYR A 111 4.53 0.95 8.97
C TYR A 111 5.84 0.18 9.20
N LEU A 112 6.92 0.94 9.10
CA LEU A 112 8.29 0.46 9.21
C LEU A 112 8.68 -0.08 10.60
N PRO A 113 8.00 0.25 11.73
CA PRO A 113 8.24 -0.45 12.99
C PRO A 113 8.07 -1.97 12.90
N GLU A 114 7.18 -2.45 12.02
CA GLU A 114 7.00 -3.88 11.73
C GLU A 114 7.54 -4.28 10.35
N GLY A 115 8.30 -3.38 9.71
CA GLY A 115 8.84 -3.59 8.37
C GLY A 115 7.79 -3.62 7.25
N ILE A 116 6.54 -3.22 7.50
CA ILE A 116 5.46 -3.33 6.51
C ILE A 116 5.45 -2.08 5.63
N PHE A 117 5.45 -2.28 4.31
CA PHE A 117 5.22 -1.19 3.34
C PHE A 117 4.62 -1.72 2.04
N GLY A 118 4.00 -0.83 1.28
CA GLY A 118 3.44 -1.17 -0.02
C GLY A 118 2.62 -0.05 -0.63
N VAL A 119 1.86 -0.39 -1.67
CA VAL A 119 0.86 0.47 -2.29
C VAL A 119 -0.46 -0.28 -2.24
N ALA A 120 -1.45 0.30 -1.59
CA ALA A 120 -2.81 -0.21 -1.59
C ALA A 120 -3.51 0.20 -2.88
N ASP A 121 -4.11 -0.76 -3.58
CA ASP A 121 -4.88 -0.49 -4.80
C ASP A 121 -6.06 0.42 -4.44
N ILE A 122 -6.85 0.01 -3.45
CA ILE A 122 -8.00 0.77 -2.92
C ILE A 122 -7.91 0.83 -1.42
N LEU A 123 -8.19 2.01 -0.89
CA LEU A 123 -8.09 2.32 0.51
C LEU A 123 -9.37 3.06 0.94
N GLU A 124 -10.31 2.36 1.57
CA GLU A 124 -11.68 2.82 1.85
C GLU A 124 -11.92 3.13 3.33
N LYS A 125 -12.57 4.24 3.64
CA LYS A 125 -12.90 4.61 5.02
C LYS A 125 -13.92 3.64 5.63
N SER A 126 -13.63 3.14 6.83
CA SER A 126 -14.51 2.22 7.57
C SER A 126 -14.87 2.77 8.96
N ASN A 127 -16.13 2.67 9.36
CA ASN A 127 -16.63 3.24 10.63
C ASN A 127 -16.82 2.19 11.74
N THR A 128 -16.23 1.01 11.58
CA THR A 128 -16.52 -0.18 12.40
C THR A 128 -15.62 -0.32 13.65
N GLU A 129 -14.37 0.11 13.56
CA GLU A 129 -13.37 0.08 14.64
C GLU A 129 -12.65 1.43 14.71
N SER A 130 -11.85 1.68 15.75
CA SER A 130 -11.01 2.87 15.86
C SER A 130 -9.61 2.65 15.29
N SER A 131 -9.04 3.66 14.63
CA SER A 131 -7.71 3.63 14.01
C SER A 131 -6.78 4.71 14.56
N ILE A 132 -5.46 4.47 14.53
CA ILE A 132 -4.45 5.50 14.85
C ILE A 132 -4.41 6.65 13.81
N PHE A 133 -5.06 6.47 12.66
CA PHE A 133 -5.13 7.44 11.57
C PHE A 133 -6.33 8.41 11.69
N GLY A 134 -7.18 8.27 12.73
CA GLY A 134 -8.32 9.16 13.00
C GLY A 134 -9.67 8.44 13.13
N ASP A 135 -10.74 9.22 13.27
CA ASP A 135 -12.12 8.72 13.32
C ASP A 135 -12.57 8.26 11.92
N GLY A 136 -12.47 6.95 11.69
CA GLY A 136 -12.65 6.29 10.41
C GLY A 136 -11.42 5.48 10.07
N ASN A 137 -11.53 4.15 10.16
CA ASN A 137 -10.55 3.19 9.68
C ASN A 137 -10.31 3.34 8.18
N VAL A 138 -9.32 2.60 7.68
CA VAL A 138 -9.08 2.47 6.26
C VAL A 138 -8.90 0.99 5.89
N GLU A 139 -9.75 0.49 5.01
CA GLU A 139 -9.78 -0.89 4.52
C GLU A 139 -9.07 -0.97 3.16
N ASP A 140 -8.09 -1.87 3.05
CA ASP A 140 -7.44 -2.15 1.77
C ASP A 140 -8.21 -3.26 1.01
N PHE A 141 -8.58 -2.95 -0.24
CA PHE A 141 -9.30 -3.86 -1.13
C PHE A 141 -8.41 -4.31 -2.31
N CYS A 142 -7.42 -5.14 -2.02
CA CYS A 142 -6.75 -5.93 -3.05
C CYS A 142 -7.71 -7.02 -3.58
N HIS A 143 -7.90 -7.11 -4.90
CA HIS A 143 -8.87 -8.02 -5.53
C HIS A 143 -8.80 -9.45 -4.95
N ASN A 144 -9.89 -9.85 -4.27
CA ASN A 144 -10.15 -11.14 -3.60
C ASN A 144 -9.42 -11.46 -2.28
N LYS A 145 -8.74 -10.52 -1.63
CA LYS A 145 -8.34 -10.64 -0.22
C LYS A 145 -8.44 -9.29 0.47
N THR A 146 -9.49 -9.10 1.27
CA THR A 146 -9.60 -7.97 2.19
C THR A 146 -8.42 -8.02 3.16
N MET A 147 -7.50 -7.07 3.06
CA MET A 147 -6.46 -6.86 4.06
C MET A 147 -6.88 -5.67 4.89
N ILE A 148 -7.51 -5.91 6.04
CA ILE A 148 -7.80 -4.83 6.98
C ILE A 148 -6.47 -4.42 7.61
N ILE A 149 -5.95 -3.26 7.24
CA ILE A 149 -4.71 -2.75 7.81
C ILE A 149 -5.04 -2.09 9.16
N LEU A 150 -5.19 -2.93 10.19
CA LEU A 150 -5.36 -2.48 11.57
C LEU A 150 -3.98 -2.29 12.20
N PHE A 151 -3.47 -1.07 12.17
CA PHE A 151 -2.34 -0.69 13.01
C PHE A 151 -2.86 -0.45 14.44
N LYS A 152 -2.61 -1.39 15.35
CA LYS A 152 -2.90 -1.25 16.79
C LYS A 152 -1.75 -0.56 17.52
#